data_AF-A0A7J8M5E8-F1
#
_entry.id   AF-A0A7J8M5E8-F1
#
_cell.length_a   1.000
_cell.length_b   1.000
_cell.length_c   1.000
_cell.angle_alpha   90.00
_cell.angle_beta   90.00
_cell.angle_gamma   90.00
#
_symmetry.space_group_name_H-M   'P 1'
#
loop_
_entity.id
_entity.type
_entity.pdbx_description
1 polymer ?
#
loop_
_entity_poly.entity_id
_entity_poly.type
_entity_poly.pdbx_seq_one_letter_code
_entity_poly.pdbx_strand_id
1 'polypeptide(L)'
;MALSKMGLKNVIGVELIESLPLVSRANPHNLLFFDRAFDVTFTVHLMAARYPLRNAEEMEKTVRKGEVCVVVVDECGEEEVNEIVRLFRKYRLLSSFDFTLNGMR
;
A
#
# COMPACT_ATOMS: atom_id res chain seq x y z
N MET A 1 -3.41 6.38 18.89
CA MET A 1 -3.24 6.86 17.49
C MET A 1 -4.58 6.88 16.77
N ALA A 2 -4.71 7.63 15.67
CA ALA A 2 -5.94 7.65 14.88
C ALA A 2 -6.37 6.23 14.42
N LEU A 3 -5.41 5.45 13.89
CA LEU A 3 -5.68 4.09 13.42
C LEU A 3 -6.14 3.14 14.55
N SER A 4 -5.52 3.22 15.73
CA SER A 4 -5.95 2.42 16.89
C SER A 4 -7.36 2.81 17.36
N LYS A 5 -7.73 4.09 17.28
CA LYS A 5 -9.08 4.57 17.59
C LYS A 5 -10.12 4.10 16.56
N MET A 6 -9.71 3.82 15.32
CA MET A 6 -10.53 3.20 14.28
C MET A 6 -10.67 1.68 14.46
N GLY A 7 -10.03 1.09 15.47
CA GLY A 7 -10.10 -0.35 15.75
C GLY A 7 -9.03 -1.19 15.07
N LEU A 8 -8.11 -0.57 14.31
CA LEU A 8 -6.98 -1.28 13.72
C LEU A 8 -6.00 -1.72 14.81
N LYS A 9 -5.59 -2.99 14.73
CA LYS A 9 -4.60 -3.60 15.62
C LYS A 9 -3.36 -3.97 14.80
N ASN A 10 -2.19 -3.98 15.43
CA ASN A 10 -0.93 -4.42 14.82
C ASN A 10 -0.59 -3.70 13.50
N VAL A 11 -0.66 -2.36 13.52
CA VAL A 11 -0.28 -1.53 12.37
C VAL A 11 1.24 -1.45 12.30
N ILE A 12 1.80 -1.77 11.13
CA ILE A 12 3.23 -1.67 10.86
C ILE A 12 3.43 -0.73 9.67
N GLY A 13 4.24 0.31 9.86
CA GLY A 13 4.73 1.17 8.78
C GLY A 13 6.17 0.81 8.45
N VAL A 14 6.53 0.82 7.16
CA VAL A 14 7.91 0.72 6.72
C VAL A 14 8.24 1.75 5.64
N GLU A 15 9.47 2.23 5.63
CA GLU A 15 9.98 3.21 4.66
C GLU A 15 11.49 3.05 4.49
N LEU A 16 12.04 3.49 3.35
CA LEU A 16 13.49 3.44 3.11
C LEU A 16 14.28 4.42 4.01
N ILE A 17 13.63 5.52 4.39
CA ILE A 17 14.15 6.56 5.28
C ILE A 17 13.49 6.48 6.65
N GLU A 18 14.12 7.09 7.65
CA GLU A 18 13.56 7.19 8.98
C GLU A 18 12.38 8.18 9.01
N SER A 19 11.19 7.68 9.35
CA SER A 19 9.93 8.46 9.37
C SER A 19 9.15 8.17 10.65
N LEU A 20 9.72 8.59 11.78
CA LEU A 20 9.18 8.37 13.12
C LEU A 20 7.86 9.14 13.35
N PRO A 21 6.96 8.66 14.23
CA PRO A 21 7.21 7.67 15.29
C PRO A 21 6.81 6.22 15.00
N LEU A 22 6.25 5.91 13.82
CA LEU A 22 5.53 4.63 13.60
C LEU A 22 5.96 3.87 12.35
N VAL A 23 6.93 4.41 11.63
CA VAL A 23 7.45 3.83 10.41
C VAL A 23 8.87 3.37 10.69
N SER A 24 9.07 2.05 10.62
CA SER A 24 10.37 1.43 10.76
C SER A 24 11.14 1.53 9.46
N ARG A 25 12.46 1.75 9.54
CA ARG A 25 13.30 1.73 8.34
C ARG A 25 13.42 0.29 7.81
N ALA A 26 12.93 0.02 6.60
CA ALA A 26 13.08 -1.27 5.94
C ALA A 26 12.93 -1.14 4.41
N ASN A 27 13.31 -2.18 3.67
CA ASN A 27 13.15 -2.21 2.22
C ASN A 27 11.73 -2.69 1.85
N PRO A 28 10.88 -1.86 1.22
CA PRO A 28 9.52 -2.25 0.84
C PRO A 28 9.48 -3.34 -0.25
N HIS A 29 10.59 -3.59 -0.95
CA HIS A 29 10.70 -4.65 -1.97
C HIS A 29 11.04 -6.03 -1.39
N ASN A 30 11.32 -6.14 -0.09
CA ASN A 30 11.57 -7.41 0.57
C ASN A 30 11.10 -7.31 2.02
N LEU A 31 9.79 -7.39 2.17
CA LEU A 31 9.19 -7.33 3.49
C LEU A 31 9.44 -8.67 4.19
N LEU A 32 10.11 -8.62 5.34
CA LEU A 32 10.42 -9.79 6.17
C LEU A 32 9.20 -10.28 6.97
N PHE A 33 8.01 -10.23 6.36
CA PHE A 33 6.78 -10.76 6.91
C PHE A 33 6.46 -12.11 6.26
N PHE A 34 5.69 -12.92 6.99
CA PHE A 34 5.12 -14.13 6.39
C PHE A 34 4.15 -13.76 5.27
N ASP A 35 4.04 -14.64 4.29
CA ASP A 35 2.96 -14.57 3.30
C ASP A 35 1.62 -14.54 4.04
N ARG A 36 0.70 -13.69 3.58
CA ARG A 36 -0.65 -13.57 4.14
C ARG A 36 -0.69 -13.17 5.62
N ALA A 37 0.28 -12.35 6.06
CA ALA A 37 0.34 -11.82 7.41
C ALA A 37 -0.74 -10.76 7.72
N PHE A 38 -1.17 -9.98 6.72
CA PHE A 38 -2.02 -8.81 6.93
C PHE A 38 -3.40 -8.93 6.30
N ASP A 39 -4.38 -8.26 6.92
CA ASP A 39 -5.73 -8.08 6.38
C ASP A 39 -5.83 -6.84 5.47
N VAL A 40 -4.90 -5.88 5.57
CA VAL A 40 -4.87 -4.71 4.68
C VAL A 40 -3.44 -4.33 4.38
N THR A 41 -3.15 -4.02 3.12
CA THR A 41 -1.90 -3.34 2.72
C THR A 41 -2.21 -1.96 2.15
N PHE A 42 -1.32 -1.00 2.39
CA PHE A 42 -1.53 0.40 2.05
C PHE A 42 -0.23 1.04 1.55
N THR A 43 -0.29 1.85 0.49
CA THR A 43 0.84 2.65 0.00
C THR A 43 0.37 3.97 -0.60
N VAL A 44 1.18 5.03 -0.41
CA VAL A 44 0.80 6.41 -0.78
C VAL A 44 1.29 6.85 -2.17
N HIS A 45 2.34 6.22 -2.69
CA HIS A 45 3.01 6.65 -3.92
C HIS A 45 3.54 5.47 -4.73
N LEU A 46 2.66 4.52 -5.09
CA LEU A 46 3.08 3.33 -5.81
C LEU A 46 3.74 3.67 -7.16
N MET A 47 3.18 4.64 -7.88
CA MET A 47 3.67 5.02 -9.23
C MET A 47 4.94 5.87 -9.20
N ALA A 48 5.21 6.58 -8.10
CA ALA A 48 6.49 7.26 -7.91
C ALA A 48 7.61 6.32 -7.44
N ALA A 49 7.27 5.07 -7.07
CA ALA A 49 8.27 4.11 -6.65
C ALA A 49 9.18 3.69 -7.82
N ARG A 50 10.46 3.48 -7.53
CA ARG A 50 11.43 3.02 -8.55
C ARG A 50 11.08 1.66 -9.16
N TYR A 51 10.38 0.81 -8.40
CA TYR A 51 9.94 -0.52 -8.86
C TYR A 51 8.48 -0.80 -8.43
N PRO A 52 7.48 -0.19 -9.12
CA PRO A 52 6.07 -0.31 -8.74
C PRO A 52 5.57 -1.75 -8.75
N LEU A 53 5.97 -2.54 -9.76
CA LEU A 53 5.60 -3.94 -9.87
C LEU A 53 6.08 -4.78 -8.68
N ARG A 54 7.32 -4.55 -8.20
CA ARG A 54 7.85 -5.28 -7.04
C ARG A 54 7.11 -4.91 -5.76
N ASN A 55 6.72 -3.65 -5.61
CA ASN A 55 5.90 -3.21 -4.48
C ASN A 55 4.52 -3.88 -4.51
N ALA A 56 3.87 -3.90 -5.68
CA ALA A 56 2.59 -4.59 -5.84
C ALA A 56 2.71 -6.09 -5.52
N GLU A 57 3.74 -6.78 -6.02
CA GLU A 57 3.98 -8.21 -5.74
C GLU A 57 4.18 -8.48 -4.24
N GLU A 58 4.93 -7.64 -3.52
CA GLU A 58 5.12 -7.78 -2.06
C GLU A 58 3.83 -7.45 -1.27
N MET A 59 3.03 -6.47 -1.71
CA MET A 59 1.70 -6.23 -1.15
C MET A 59 0.81 -7.47 -1.32
N GLU A 60 0.71 -8.02 -2.54
CA GLU A 60 -0.12 -9.20 -2.83
C GLU A 60 0.33 -10.45 -2.07
N LYS A 61 1.63 -10.60 -1.83
CA LYS A 61 2.21 -11.71 -1.07
C LYS A 61 1.86 -11.62 0.42
N THR A 62 1.94 -10.42 0.99
CA THR A 62 1.77 -10.20 2.43
C THR A 62 0.31 -10.07 2.85
N VAL A 63 -0.60 -9.71 1.94
CA VAL A 63 -2.05 -9.66 2.21
C VAL A 63 -2.69 -11.06 2.14
N ARG A 64 -3.63 -11.35 3.04
CA ARG A 64 -4.40 -12.60 3.01
C ARG A 64 -5.29 -12.68 1.79
N LYS A 65 -5.53 -13.90 1.31
CA LYS A 65 -6.37 -14.13 0.12
C LYS A 65 -7.80 -13.63 0.38
N GLY A 66 -8.28 -12.74 -0.49
CA GLY A 66 -9.63 -12.17 -0.41
C GLY A 66 -9.71 -10.87 0.40
N GLU A 67 -8.61 -10.48 1.04
CA GLU A 67 -8.49 -9.21 1.73
C GLU A 67 -8.05 -8.08 0.78
N VAL A 68 -7.82 -6.87 1.29
CA VAL A 68 -7.77 -5.65 0.44
C VAL A 68 -6.36 -5.04 0.37
N CYS A 69 -5.96 -4.68 -0.85
CA CYS A 69 -4.86 -3.77 -1.11
C CYS A 69 -5.41 -2.37 -1.41
N VAL A 70 -4.93 -1.35 -0.69
CA VAL A 70 -5.28 0.04 -0.92
C VAL A 70 -4.06 0.75 -1.49
N VAL A 71 -4.24 1.40 -2.64
CA VAL A 71 -3.21 2.20 -3.29
C VAL A 71 -3.75 3.60 -3.43
N VAL A 72 -2.99 4.56 -2.92
CA VAL A 72 -3.16 5.97 -3.22
C VAL A 72 -2.19 6.32 -4.33
N VAL A 73 -2.66 7.12 -5.27
CA VAL A 73 -1.90 7.68 -6.37
C VAL A 73 -2.23 9.15 -6.50
N ASP A 74 -1.40 9.87 -7.24
CA ASP A 74 -1.70 11.24 -7.64
C ASP A 74 -2.93 11.26 -8.57
N GLU A 75 -3.45 12.46 -8.82
CA GLU A 75 -4.59 12.67 -9.72
C GLU A 75 -4.36 11.96 -11.06
N CYS A 76 -5.28 11.09 -11.46
CA CYS A 76 -5.11 10.19 -12.58
C CYS A 76 -6.44 9.91 -13.30
N GLY A 77 -6.36 9.60 -14.59
CA GLY A 77 -7.50 9.22 -15.41
C GLY A 77 -7.71 7.71 -15.47
N GLU A 78 -8.69 7.29 -16.26
CA GLU A 78 -9.03 5.87 -16.42
C GLU A 78 -7.87 5.03 -17.00
N GLU A 79 -7.05 5.61 -17.87
CA GLU A 79 -5.93 4.91 -18.49
C GLU A 79 -4.84 4.58 -17.46
N GLU A 80 -4.43 5.56 -16.65
CA GLU A 80 -3.47 5.38 -15.57
C GLU A 80 -3.99 4.42 -14.50
N VAL A 81 -5.29 4.50 -14.15
CA VAL A 81 -5.94 3.54 -13.25
C VAL A 81 -5.79 2.11 -13.80
N ASN A 82 -6.00 1.90 -15.10
CA ASN A 82 -5.82 0.59 -15.73
C ASN A 82 -4.36 0.12 -15.68
N GLU A 83 -3.38 1.02 -15.82
CA GLU A 83 -1.97 0.68 -15.66
C GLU A 83 -1.64 0.23 -14.23
N ILE A 84 -2.15 0.93 -13.23
CA ILE A 84 -1.99 0.58 -11.81
C ILE A 84 -2.60 -0.79 -11.53
N VAL A 85 -3.82 -1.04 -12.01
CA VAL A 85 -4.51 -2.33 -11.84
C VAL A 85 -3.71 -3.48 -12.45
N ARG A 86 -3.04 -3.28 -13.59
CA ARG A 86 -2.20 -4.30 -14.24
C ARG A 86 -0.97 -4.71 -13.41
N LEU A 87 -0.56 -3.93 -12.41
CA LEU A 87 0.50 -4.32 -11.48
C LEU A 87 0.06 -5.43 -10.52
N PHE A 88 -1.24 -5.55 -10.26
CA PHE A 88 -1.82 -6.53 -9.35
C PHE A 88 -2.33 -7.74 -10.14
N ARG A 89 -1.64 -8.88 -10.04
CA ARG A 89 -1.94 -10.09 -10.83
C ARG A 89 -2.93 -11.03 -10.14
N LYS A 90 -3.06 -10.95 -8.82
CA LYS A 90 -3.89 -11.84 -7.99
C LYS A 90 -5.17 -11.17 -7.51
N TYR A 91 -5.28 -9.85 -7.67
CA TYR A 91 -6.41 -9.05 -7.23
C TYR A 91 -7.10 -8.36 -8.41
N ARG A 92 -8.32 -7.89 -8.17
CA ARG A 92 -9.10 -7.08 -9.11
C ARG A 92 -9.44 -5.74 -8.47
N LEU A 93 -9.61 -4.71 -9.28
CA LEU A 93 -10.13 -3.43 -8.79
C LEU A 93 -11.54 -3.65 -8.21
N LEU A 94 -11.74 -3.19 -6.97
CA LEU A 94 -13.06 -3.17 -6.33
C LEU A 94 -13.74 -1.81 -6.53
N SER A 95 -12.99 -0.72 -6.38
CA SER A 95 -13.47 0.65 -6.47
C SER A 95 -12.32 1.64 -6.58
N SER A 96 -12.57 2.78 -7.21
CA SER A 96 -11.71 3.98 -7.18
C SER A 96 -12.54 5.17 -6.70
N PHE A 97 -11.92 6.06 -5.93
CA PHE A 97 -12.56 7.27 -5.40
C PHE A 97 -11.56 8.40 -5.29
N ASP A 98 -12.02 9.63 -5.48
CA ASP A 98 -11.23 10.82 -5.22
C ASP A 98 -11.21 11.13 -3.72
N PHE A 99 -10.04 11.51 -3.20
CA PHE A 99 -9.89 11.90 -1.81
C PHE A 99 -8.77 12.92 -1.65
N THR A 100 -8.82 13.67 -0.54
CA THR A 100 -7.76 14.61 -0.17
C THR A 100 -6.99 14.07 1.03
N LEU A 101 -5.67 13.92 0.88
CA LEU A 101 -4.77 13.61 1.99
C LEU A 101 -4.23 14.90 2.60
N ASN A 102 -4.62 15.18 3.83
CA ASN A 102 -4.03 16.26 4.61
C ASN A 102 -2.70 15.79 5.22
N GLY A 103 -1.63 16.58 5.05
CA GLY A 103 -0.32 16.29 5.64
C GLY A 103 0.82 16.09 4.63
N MET A 104 0.56 16.22 3.34
CA MET A 104 1.62 16.39 2.34
C MET A 104 2.01 17.87 2.32
N ARG A 105 3.23 18.19 2.73
CA ARG A 105 3.79 19.54 2.70
C ARG A 105 5.16 19.52 2.06
#